data_AF-A0A848YFF5-F1
#
_entry.id   AF-A0A848YFF5-F1
#
_cell.length_a   1.000
_cell.length_b   1.000
_cell.length_c   1.000
_cell.angle_alpha   90.00
_cell.angle_beta   90.00
_cell.angle_gamma   90.00
#
_symmetry.space_group_name_H-M   'P 1'
#
loop_
_entity.id
_entity.type
_entity.pdbx_description
1 polymer ?
#
loop_
_entity_poly.entity_id
_entity_poly.type
_entity_poly.pdbx_seq_one_letter_code
_entity_poly.pdbx_strand_id
1 'polypeptide(L)'
;MSRARRIAIWAALGLAVGVPLAAAALSPQLAWRGPAYIAAGFAGVIAMALILMQPLLAGGYLPGLPAQRGRRVHFWVGGALVSAVIIHVAGLWITSPPDVIDALLFVSPTPFSAWGVIAMWALFAAGLVAALRRRMR
;
A
#
# COMPACT_ATOMS: atom_id res chain seq x y z
N MET A 1 6.23 -26.34 -10.90
CA MET A 1 4.87 -25.76 -10.99
C MET A 1 4.33 -25.89 -12.40
N SER A 2 3.07 -26.30 -12.56
CA SER A 2 2.40 -26.35 -13.87
C SER A 2 2.19 -24.93 -14.44
N ARG A 3 2.02 -24.82 -15.78
CA ARG A 3 1.68 -23.55 -16.43
C ARG A 3 0.36 -22.98 -15.91
N ALA A 4 -0.66 -23.83 -15.77
CA ALA A 4 -1.97 -23.45 -15.23
C ALA A 4 -1.87 -22.80 -13.84
N ARG A 5 -1.09 -23.39 -12.92
CA ARG A 5 -0.91 -22.82 -11.56
C ARG A 5 -0.23 -21.46 -11.58
N ARG A 6 0.75 -21.24 -12.47
CA ARG A 6 1.42 -19.94 -12.62
C ARG A 6 0.45 -18.87 -13.09
N ILE A 7 -0.37 -19.20 -14.09
CA ILE A 7 -1.39 -18.30 -14.63
C ILE A 7 -2.42 -17.97 -13.54
N ALA A 8 -2.89 -18.97 -12.79
CA ALA A 8 -3.85 -18.76 -11.71
C ALA A 8 -3.32 -17.80 -10.61
N ILE A 9 -2.05 -17.92 -10.21
CA ILE A 9 -1.46 -17.01 -9.20
C ILE A 9 -1.40 -15.58 -9.72
N TRP A 10 -0.91 -15.38 -10.95
CA TRP A 10 -0.84 -14.04 -11.55
C TRP A 10 -2.22 -13.44 -11.80
N ALA A 11 -3.19 -14.25 -12.23
CA ALA A 11 -4.57 -13.82 -12.41
C ALA A 11 -5.22 -13.43 -11.07
N ALA A 12 -5.04 -14.24 -10.03
CA ALA A 12 -5.55 -13.94 -8.70
C ALA A 12 -4.94 -12.66 -8.12
N LEU A 13 -3.63 -12.47 -8.25
CA LEU A 13 -2.96 -11.23 -7.83
C LEU A 13 -3.45 -10.03 -8.64
N GLY A 14 -3.56 -10.18 -9.97
CA GLY A 14 -4.06 -9.15 -10.87
C GLY A 14 -5.48 -8.73 -10.53
N LEU A 15 -6.37 -9.69 -10.22
CA LEU A 15 -7.73 -9.41 -9.79
C LEU A 15 -7.78 -8.77 -8.40
N ALA A 16 -7.02 -9.28 -7.43
CA ALA A 16 -6.97 -8.74 -6.08
C ALA A 16 -6.50 -7.28 -6.03
N VAL A 17 -5.67 -6.85 -6.99
CA VAL A 17 -5.21 -5.46 -7.12
C VAL A 17 -6.11 -4.65 -8.04
N GLY A 18 -6.44 -5.20 -9.22
CA GLY A 18 -7.14 -4.49 -10.28
C GLY A 18 -8.60 -4.20 -9.96
N VAL A 19 -9.31 -5.14 -9.31
CA VAL A 19 -10.73 -4.96 -8.98
C VAL A 19 -10.95 -3.80 -8.00
N PRO A 20 -10.24 -3.71 -6.85
CA PRO A 20 -10.39 -2.56 -5.95
C PRO A 20 -9.98 -1.23 -6.59
N LEU A 21 -8.93 -1.21 -7.41
CA LEU A 21 -8.51 0.01 -8.11
C LEU A 21 -9.55 0.48 -9.13
N ALA A 22 -10.11 -0.44 -9.92
CA ALA A 22 -11.17 -0.12 -10.87
C ALA A 22 -12.44 0.35 -10.15
N ALA A 23 -12.82 -0.32 -9.06
CA ALA A 23 -13.95 0.08 -8.23
C ALA A 23 -13.75 1.49 -7.64
N ALA A 24 -12.53 1.83 -7.19
CA ALA A 24 -12.19 3.18 -6.73
C ALA A 24 -12.23 4.21 -7.86
N ALA A 25 -11.73 3.87 -9.06
CA ALA A 25 -11.70 4.77 -10.23
C ALA A 25 -13.07 5.07 -10.82
N LEU A 26 -14.00 4.11 -10.76
CA LEU A 26 -15.35 4.23 -11.30
C LEU A 26 -16.38 4.58 -10.22
N SER A 27 -15.91 4.91 -9.02
CA SER A 27 -16.73 5.18 -7.85
C SER A 27 -17.50 6.50 -8.01
N PRO A 28 -18.83 6.51 -7.77
CA PRO A 28 -19.61 7.75 -7.66
C PRO A 28 -19.16 8.65 -6.50
N GLN A 29 -18.43 8.11 -5.51
CA GLN A 29 -17.93 8.87 -4.37
C GLN A 29 -16.81 9.87 -4.75
N LEU A 30 -16.27 9.77 -5.98
CA LEU A 30 -15.36 10.75 -6.55
C LEU A 30 -16.07 12.01 -7.04
N ALA A 31 -17.39 11.95 -7.28
CA ALA A 31 -18.14 13.10 -7.76
C ALA A 31 -18.00 14.28 -6.78
N TRP A 32 -17.73 15.46 -7.32
CA TRP A 32 -17.61 16.72 -6.57
C TRP A 32 -16.42 16.80 -5.62
N ARG A 33 -15.49 15.84 -5.66
CA ARG A 33 -14.25 15.88 -4.86
C ARG A 33 -13.16 16.66 -5.59
N GLY A 34 -12.42 17.45 -4.81
CA GLY A 34 -11.26 18.19 -5.32
C GLY A 34 -10.10 17.26 -5.68
N PRO A 35 -9.19 17.68 -6.60
CA PRO A 35 -8.07 16.85 -7.04
C PRO A 35 -7.17 16.34 -5.91
N ALA A 36 -6.91 17.17 -4.89
CA ALA A 36 -6.09 16.78 -3.74
C ALA A 36 -6.74 15.64 -2.92
N TYR A 37 -8.06 15.69 -2.72
CA TYR A 37 -8.81 14.65 -2.02
C TYR A 37 -8.77 13.32 -2.79
N ILE A 38 -8.97 13.39 -4.11
CA ILE A 38 -8.91 12.22 -4.98
C ILE A 38 -7.50 11.61 -4.94
N ALA A 39 -6.46 12.42 -5.13
CA ALA A 39 -5.08 11.96 -5.11
C ALA A 39 -4.71 11.34 -3.74
N ALA A 40 -5.12 11.96 -2.63
CA ALA A 40 -4.93 11.42 -1.29
C ALA A 40 -5.61 10.05 -1.15
N GLY A 41 -6.88 9.93 -1.53
CA GLY A 41 -7.63 8.67 -1.48
C GLY A 41 -6.96 7.57 -2.31
N PHE A 42 -6.58 7.86 -3.55
CA PHE A 42 -5.90 6.90 -4.43
C PHE A 42 -4.53 6.48 -3.89
N ALA A 43 -3.76 7.38 -3.27
CA ALA A 43 -2.50 7.01 -2.65
C ALA A 43 -2.69 5.93 -1.56
N GLY A 44 -3.79 6.01 -0.79
CA GLY A 44 -4.17 4.98 0.18
C GLY A 44 -4.56 3.65 -0.48
N VAL A 45 -5.38 3.66 -1.52
CA VAL A 45 -5.76 2.44 -2.26
C VAL A 45 -4.55 1.77 -2.91
N ILE A 46 -3.66 2.56 -3.50
CA ILE A 46 -2.40 2.08 -4.08
C ILE A 46 -1.50 1.50 -2.99
N ALA A 47 -1.40 2.13 -1.81
CA ALA A 47 -0.65 1.58 -0.69
C ALA A 47 -1.18 0.20 -0.26
N MET A 48 -2.51 0.00 -0.23
CA MET A 48 -3.10 -1.31 0.06
C MET A 48 -2.75 -2.38 -1.01
N ALA A 49 -2.65 -2.00 -2.29
CA ALA A 49 -2.18 -2.92 -3.33
C ALA A 49 -0.68 -3.26 -3.17
N LEU A 50 0.14 -2.26 -2.85
CA LEU A 50 1.58 -2.42 -2.71
C LEU A 50 1.95 -3.23 -1.46
N ILE A 51 1.23 -3.07 -0.33
CA ILE A 51 1.49 -3.84 0.89
C ILE A 51 1.17 -5.33 0.69
N LEU A 52 0.14 -5.68 -0.10
CA LEU A 52 -0.14 -7.08 -0.48
C LEU A 52 1.04 -7.71 -1.23
N MET A 53 1.75 -6.94 -2.06
CA MET A 53 2.91 -7.43 -2.81
C MET A 53 4.15 -7.68 -1.93
N GLN A 54 4.29 -6.98 -0.81
CA GLN A 54 5.47 -7.08 0.06
C GLN A 54 5.79 -8.50 0.52
N PRO A 55 4.88 -9.26 1.18
CA PRO A 55 5.17 -10.62 1.62
C PRO A 55 5.36 -11.60 0.45
N LEU A 56 4.64 -11.39 -0.66
CA LEU A 56 4.77 -12.22 -1.87
C LEU A 56 6.16 -12.11 -2.49
N LEU A 57 6.70 -10.89 -2.55
CA LEU A 57 8.04 -10.61 -3.07
C LEU A 57 9.14 -11.03 -2.08
N ALA A 58 8.95 -10.79 -0.78
CA ALA A 58 9.90 -11.17 0.26
C ALA A 58 10.06 -12.70 0.38
N GLY A 59 8.94 -13.43 0.31
CA GLY A 59 8.91 -14.90 0.37
C GLY A 59 9.23 -15.60 -0.95
N GLY A 60 9.38 -14.86 -2.06
CA GLY A 60 9.64 -15.44 -3.37
C GLY A 60 8.48 -16.27 -3.94
N TYR A 61 7.25 -15.96 -3.54
CA TYR A 61 6.05 -16.72 -3.93
C TYR A 61 5.58 -16.41 -5.36
N LEU A 62 6.05 -15.32 -5.97
CA LEU A 62 5.68 -14.97 -7.34
C LEU A 62 6.41 -15.83 -8.38
N PRO A 63 5.68 -16.58 -9.23
CA PRO A 63 6.29 -17.52 -10.14
C PRO A 63 7.04 -16.82 -11.28
N GLY A 64 8.23 -17.34 -11.60
CA GLY A 64 9.06 -16.87 -12.72
C GLY A 64 9.97 -15.67 -12.39
N LEU A 65 9.95 -15.19 -11.15
CA LEU A 65 10.88 -14.16 -10.66
C LEU A 65 12.09 -14.81 -9.97
N PRO A 66 13.32 -14.67 -10.51
CA PRO A 66 14.52 -15.12 -9.82
C PRO A 66 14.67 -14.44 -8.46
N ALA A 67 15.14 -15.16 -7.44
CA ALA A 67 15.22 -14.66 -6.05
C ALA A 67 15.96 -13.31 -5.92
N GLN A 68 17.04 -13.11 -6.68
CA GLN A 68 17.78 -11.84 -6.70
C GLN A 68 16.95 -10.68 -7.27
N ARG A 69 16.23 -10.93 -8.36
CA ARG A 69 15.32 -9.92 -8.95
C ARG A 69 14.14 -9.65 -8.02
N GLY A 70 13.58 -10.69 -7.40
CA GLY A 70 12.50 -10.59 -6.41
C GLY A 70 12.87 -9.65 -5.25
N ARG A 71 14.09 -9.77 -4.70
CA ARG A 71 14.58 -8.86 -3.64
C ARG A 71 14.73 -7.41 -4.11
N ARG A 72 15.20 -7.17 -5.34
CA ARG A 72 15.29 -5.82 -5.90
C ARG A 72 13.90 -5.22 -6.09
N VAL A 73 12.96 -5.99 -6.63
CA VAL A 73 11.56 -5.56 -6.80
C VAL A 73 10.91 -5.29 -5.45
N HIS A 74 11.08 -6.18 -4.46
CA HIS A 74 10.64 -5.96 -3.08
C HIS A 74 11.10 -4.61 -2.52
N PHE A 75 12.38 -4.27 -2.68
CA PHE A 75 12.93 -3.00 -2.21
C PHE A 75 12.27 -1.79 -2.89
N TRP A 76 12.14 -1.80 -4.23
CA TRP A 76 11.53 -0.69 -4.96
C TRP A 76 10.03 -0.55 -4.67
N VAL A 77 9.30 -1.66 -4.61
CA VAL A 77 7.89 -1.68 -4.21
C VAL A 77 7.74 -1.20 -2.76
N GLY A 78 8.70 -1.52 -1.88
CA GLY A 78 8.72 -1.03 -0.50
C GLY A 78 8.91 0.48 -0.41
N GLY A 79 9.83 1.02 -1.19
CA GLY A 79 10.01 2.48 -1.32
C GLY A 79 8.75 3.16 -1.86
N ALA A 80 8.16 2.62 -2.92
CA ALA A 80 6.91 3.14 -3.50
C ALA A 80 5.75 3.10 -2.48
N LEU A 81 5.65 2.03 -1.69
CA LEU A 81 4.66 1.90 -0.63
C LEU A 81 4.83 2.98 0.45
N VAL A 82 6.04 3.18 0.96
CA VAL A 82 6.34 4.24 1.94
C VAL A 82 5.96 5.62 1.37
N SER A 83 6.36 5.91 0.13
CA SER A 83 6.00 7.18 -0.52
C SER A 83 4.48 7.35 -0.68
N ALA A 84 3.75 6.29 -1.06
CA ALA A 84 2.30 6.33 -1.19
C ALA A 84 1.62 6.63 0.15
N VAL A 85 2.09 6.04 1.25
CA VAL A 85 1.58 6.34 2.60
C VAL A 85 1.86 7.79 2.99
N ILE A 86 3.06 8.30 2.73
CA ILE A 86 3.39 9.72 3.01
C ILE A 86 2.47 10.66 2.23
N ILE A 87 2.28 10.41 0.93
CA ILE A 87 1.38 11.22 0.08
C ILE A 87 -0.06 11.13 0.59
N HIS A 88 -0.52 9.95 0.97
CA HIS A 88 -1.86 9.75 1.52
C HIS A 88 -2.07 10.58 2.79
N VAL A 89 -1.18 10.46 3.78
CA VAL A 89 -1.28 11.16 5.06
C VAL A 89 -1.14 12.68 4.89
N ALA A 90 -0.19 13.13 4.09
CA ALA A 90 -0.03 14.56 3.78
C ALA A 90 -1.26 15.13 3.05
N GLY A 91 -1.82 14.36 2.12
CA GLY A 91 -3.05 14.71 1.43
C GLY A 91 -4.25 14.82 2.39
N LEU A 92 -4.41 13.86 3.31
CA LEU A 92 -5.43 13.94 4.35
C LEU A 92 -5.22 15.14 5.27
N TRP A 93 -3.97 15.50 5.59
CA TRP A 93 -3.67 16.68 6.40
C TRP A 93 -4.12 17.99 5.72
N ILE A 94 -4.04 18.04 4.39
CA ILE A 94 -4.51 19.19 3.60
C ILE A 94 -6.04 19.20 3.49
N THR A 95 -6.66 18.04 3.27
CA THR A 95 -8.11 17.98 2.98
C THR A 95 -8.99 17.90 4.22
N SER A 96 -8.50 17.30 5.31
CA SER A 96 -9.23 17.12 6.56
C SER A 96 -8.30 16.98 7.78
N PRO A 97 -7.57 18.05 8.16
CA PRO A 97 -6.64 18.00 9.29
C PRO A 97 -7.24 17.52 10.62
N PRO A 98 -8.47 17.91 11.02
CA PRO A 98 -9.09 17.40 12.25
C PRO A 98 -9.22 15.86 12.26
N ASP A 99 -9.64 15.27 11.14
CA ASP A 99 -9.79 13.81 11.02
C ASP A 99 -8.45 13.09 11.23
N VAL A 100 -7.34 13.69 10.76
CA VAL A 100 -6.01 13.10 10.94
C VAL A 100 -5.58 13.20 12.40
N ILE A 101 -5.85 14.32 13.07
CA ILE A 101 -5.57 14.48 14.50
C ILE A 101 -6.36 13.43 15.29
N ASP A 102 -7.66 13.28 15.01
CA ASP A 102 -8.52 12.32 15.70
C ASP A 102 -8.07 10.88 15.47
N ALA A 103 -7.63 10.55 14.26
CA ALA A 103 -7.06 9.24 13.95
C ALA A 103 -5.76 8.98 14.73
N LEU A 104 -4.82 9.94 14.75
CA LEU A 104 -3.54 9.82 15.42
C LEU A 104 -3.66 9.76 16.96
N LEU A 105 -4.68 10.42 17.51
CA LEU A 105 -5.03 10.38 18.93
C LEU A 105 -5.89 9.17 19.31
N PHE A 106 -6.25 8.32 18.33
CA PHE A 106 -7.13 7.15 18.53
C PHE A 106 -8.50 7.50 19.14
N VAL A 107 -8.99 8.71 18.88
CA VAL A 107 -10.33 9.18 19.32
C VAL A 107 -11.35 9.20 18.17
N SER A 108 -10.90 8.93 16.95
CA SER A 108 -11.77 8.82 15.77
C SER A 108 -12.89 7.80 16.00
N PRO A 109 -14.15 8.12 15.66
CA PRO A 109 -15.29 7.21 15.81
C PRO A 109 -15.23 6.02 14.84
N THR A 110 -14.37 6.07 13.82
CA THR A 110 -14.20 5.00 12.82
C THR A 110 -13.16 3.97 13.28
N PRO A 111 -13.54 2.69 13.53
CA PRO A 111 -12.60 1.67 14.01
C PRO A 111 -11.44 1.41 13.03
N PHE A 112 -11.68 1.61 11.74
CA PHE A 112 -10.68 1.45 10.69
C PHE A 112 -9.49 2.41 10.85
N SER A 113 -9.69 3.62 11.37
CA SER A 113 -8.61 4.61 11.55
C SER A 113 -7.52 4.11 12.50
N ALA A 114 -7.90 3.42 13.59
CA ALA A 114 -6.94 2.83 14.52
C ALA A 114 -6.03 1.80 13.83
N TRP A 115 -6.61 0.89 13.03
CA TRP A 115 -5.86 -0.09 12.26
C TRP A 115 -4.95 0.57 11.21
N GLY A 116 -5.43 1.63 10.55
CA GLY A 116 -4.64 2.40 9.60
C GLY A 116 -3.40 3.02 10.22
N VAL A 117 -3.55 3.68 11.38
CA VAL A 117 -2.43 4.31 12.10
C VAL A 117 -1.42 3.29 12.60
N ILE A 118 -1.89 2.17 13.18
CA ILE A 118 -1.00 1.09 13.63
C ILE A 118 -0.22 0.49 12.45
N ALA A 119 -0.92 0.18 11.36
CA ALA A 119 -0.29 -0.37 10.15
C ALA A 119 0.72 0.60 9.53
N MET A 120 0.43 1.90 9.52
CA MET A 120 1.35 2.94 9.05
C MET A 120 2.65 2.93 9.86
N TRP A 121 2.57 2.98 11.19
CA TRP A 121 3.77 2.98 12.03
C TRP A 121 4.55 1.67 11.93
N ALA A 122 3.86 0.52 11.88
CA ALA A 122 4.49 -0.77 11.66
C ALA A 122 5.22 -0.84 10.31
N LEU A 123 4.61 -0.29 9.26
CA LEU A 123 5.22 -0.17 7.93
C LEU A 123 6.47 0.71 7.95
N PHE A 124 6.43 1.88 8.58
CA PHE A 124 7.59 2.76 8.68
C PHE A 124 8.73 2.11 9.49
N ALA A 125 8.40 1.42 10.59
CA ALA A 125 9.37 0.66 11.36
C ALA A 125 10.01 -0.47 10.52
N ALA A 126 9.20 -1.23 9.77
CA ALA A 126 9.70 -2.27 8.87
C ALA A 126 10.60 -1.70 7.76
N GLY A 127 10.20 -0.57 7.15
CA GLY A 127 10.99 0.15 6.15
C GLY A 127 12.33 0.65 6.71
N LEU A 128 12.33 1.19 7.93
CA LEU A 128 13.54 1.64 8.62
C LEU A 128 14.49 0.47 8.89
N VAL A 129 13.99 -0.66 9.40
CA VAL A 129 14.80 -1.88 9.61
C VAL A 129 15.39 -2.36 8.29
N ALA A 130 14.62 -2.35 7.20
CA ALA A 130 15.11 -2.74 5.88
C ALA A 130 16.21 -1.80 5.36
N ALA A 131 16.06 -0.49 5.55
CA ALA A 131 17.06 0.52 5.16
C ALA A 131 18.35 0.41 5.98
N LEU A 132 18.25 0.20 7.29
CA LEU A 132 19.40 0.05 8.18
C LEU A 132 20.17 -1.26 7.90
N ARG A 133 19.47 -2.38 7.68
CA ARG A 133 20.10 -3.66 7.30
C ARG A 133 20.92 -3.57 6.02
N ARG A 134 20.51 -2.72 5.06
CA ARG A 134 21.25 -2.53 3.80
C ARG A 134 22.57 -1.79 4.01
N ARG A 135 22.72 -0.96 5.05
CA ARG A 135 23.99 -0.32 5.38
C ARG A 135 24.99 -1.26 6.04
N MET A 136 24.52 -2.38 6.59
CA MET A 136 25.33 -3.37 7.32
C MET A 136 25.74 -4.60 6.49
N ARG A 137 25.37 -4.65 5.21
CA ARG A 137 25.71 -5.72 4.26
C ARG A 137 26.46 -5.13 3.08
#